data_AF-A0A496LPG6-F1
#
_entry.id   AF-A0A496LPG6-F1
#
_cell.length_a   1.000
_cell.length_b   1.000
_cell.length_c   1.000
_cell.angle_alpha   90.00
_cell.angle_beta   90.00
_cell.angle_gamma   90.00
#
_symmetry.space_group_name_H-M   'P 1'
#
loop_
_entity.id
_entity.type
_entity.pdbx_description
1 polymer ?
#
loop_
_entity_poly.entity_id
_entity_poly.type
_entity_poly.pdbx_seq_one_letter_code
_entity_poly.pdbx_strand_id
1 'polypeptide(L)'
;MKRLVIAFSGPSNSGKTTLICKIAKIFIASGLRTAIVKHDPGDKARFDVEGKDSAKFSELGAETVVMSPTRTSYFSQRCMQIDEVVRMLGEFDILLVEGLKTLPLPRISLFRDRIDPAYLPFSDAIASNLSGEQMDKFCRVNFDINDAAGISEWILKNAKKM
;
A
#
# COMPACT_ATOMS: atom_id res chain seq x y z
N MET A 1 -19.36 1.20 -8.69
CA MET A 1 -17.87 1.14 -8.72
C MET A 1 -17.41 0.01 -7.82
N LYS A 2 -16.34 -0.71 -8.20
CA LYS A 2 -15.74 -1.72 -7.32
C LYS A 2 -14.71 -1.00 -6.47
N ARG A 3 -14.89 -0.85 -5.15
CA ARG A 3 -13.82 -0.39 -4.25
C ARG A 3 -13.03 -1.60 -3.80
N LEU A 4 -11.92 -1.90 -4.47
CA LEU A 4 -11.07 -3.04 -4.14
C LEU A 4 -9.96 -2.62 -3.19
N VAL A 5 -9.66 -3.44 -2.19
CA VAL A 5 -8.59 -3.18 -1.22
C VAL A 5 -7.69 -4.41 -1.09
N ILE A 6 -6.39 -4.18 -1.18
CA ILE A 6 -5.33 -5.18 -1.02
C ILE A 6 -4.20 -4.61 -0.17
N ALA A 7 -3.64 -5.45 0.71
CA ALA A 7 -2.50 -5.09 1.53
C ALA A 7 -1.20 -5.73 1.04
N PHE A 8 -0.08 -5.08 1.35
CA PHE A 8 1.27 -5.52 1.06
C PHE A 8 2.09 -5.53 2.34
N SER A 9 2.87 -6.59 2.54
CA SER A 9 3.76 -6.71 3.70
C SER A 9 5.05 -7.41 3.35
N GLY A 10 5.95 -7.48 4.33
CA GLY A 10 7.26 -8.08 4.18
C GLY A 10 8.32 -7.25 4.90
N PRO A 11 9.52 -7.84 5.11
CA PRO A 11 10.63 -7.17 5.76
C PRO A 11 11.00 -5.83 5.11
N SER A 12 11.70 -4.97 5.85
CA SER A 12 12.36 -3.79 5.28
C SER A 12 13.24 -4.19 4.09
N ASN A 13 13.31 -3.34 3.06
CA ASN A 13 14.07 -3.59 1.82
C ASN A 13 13.63 -4.81 0.99
N SER A 14 12.46 -5.42 1.24
CA SER A 14 11.94 -6.49 0.37
C SER A 14 11.49 -6.00 -1.02
N GLY A 15 11.36 -4.69 -1.23
CA GLY A 15 10.96 -4.10 -2.50
C GLY A 15 9.46 -3.82 -2.63
N LYS A 16 8.72 -3.78 -1.51
CA LYS A 16 7.27 -3.44 -1.46
C LYS A 16 6.94 -2.20 -2.27
N THR A 17 7.58 -1.08 -1.95
CA THR A 17 7.31 0.20 -2.62
C THR A 17 7.55 0.10 -4.12
N THR A 18 8.61 -0.60 -4.56
CA THR A 18 8.88 -0.82 -5.98
C THR A 18 7.77 -1.61 -6.67
N LEU A 19 7.32 -2.71 -6.08
CA LEU A 19 6.24 -3.53 -6.64
C LEU A 19 4.92 -2.77 -6.66
N ILE A 20 4.56 -2.10 -5.56
CA ILE A 20 3.35 -1.27 -5.45
C ILE A 20 3.34 -0.18 -6.52
N CYS A 21 4.47 0.50 -6.75
CA CYS A 21 4.58 1.49 -7.82
C CYS A 21 4.37 0.88 -9.21
N LYS A 22 4.88 -0.32 -9.49
CA LYS A 22 4.67 -1.01 -10.78
C LYS A 22 3.19 -1.36 -10.98
N ILE A 23 2.56 -1.94 -9.95
CA ILE A 23 1.14 -2.31 -9.97
C ILE A 23 0.25 -1.06 -10.11
N ALA A 24 0.52 0.00 -9.35
CA ALA A 24 -0.22 1.25 -9.44
C ALA A 24 -0.14 1.86 -10.84
N LYS A 25 1.03 1.83 -11.48
CA LYS A 25 1.18 2.27 -12.88
C LYS A 25 0.29 1.47 -13.84
N ILE A 26 0.21 0.15 -13.68
CA ILE A 26 -0.65 -0.72 -14.49
C ILE A 26 -2.12 -0.35 -14.31
N PHE A 27 -2.57 -0.17 -13.06
CA PHE A 27 -3.96 0.20 -12.76
C PHE A 27 -4.35 1.59 -13.26
N ILE A 28 -3.48 2.58 -13.04
CA ILE A 28 -3.69 3.96 -13.54
C ILE A 28 -3.75 3.96 -15.07
N ALA A 29 -2.82 3.25 -15.75
CA ALA A 29 -2.83 3.14 -17.21
C ALA A 29 -4.10 2.44 -17.74
N SER A 30 -4.73 1.61 -16.91
CA SER A 30 -6.00 0.92 -17.21
C SER A 30 -7.23 1.75 -16.85
N GLY A 31 -7.07 3.02 -16.43
CA GLY A 31 -8.16 3.93 -16.10
C GLY A 31 -8.76 3.74 -14.70
N LEU A 32 -8.14 2.94 -13.82
CA LEU A 32 -8.60 2.77 -12.45
C LEU A 32 -8.14 3.92 -11.56
N ARG A 33 -9.06 4.51 -10.80
CA ARG A 33 -8.72 5.50 -9.76
C ARG A 33 -8.03 4.76 -8.62
N THR A 34 -6.72 4.96 -8.56
CA THR A 34 -5.83 4.21 -7.67
C THR A 34 -5.44 5.09 -6.48
N ALA A 35 -5.74 4.61 -5.28
CA ALA A 35 -5.29 5.19 -4.02
C ALA A 35 -4.20 4.31 -3.38
N ILE A 36 -3.29 4.93 -2.64
CA ILE A 36 -2.22 4.24 -1.93
C ILE A 36 -2.17 4.77 -0.49
N VAL A 37 -2.19 3.87 0.47
CA VAL A 37 -1.97 4.18 1.89
C VAL A 37 -0.69 3.49 2.33
N LYS A 38 0.24 4.26 2.88
CA LYS A 38 1.45 3.71 3.52
C LYS A 38 1.38 3.99 5.01
N HIS A 39 1.50 2.95 5.81
CA HIS A 39 1.61 3.09 7.26
C HIS A 39 3.08 3.16 7.67
N ASP A 40 3.48 4.27 8.29
CA ASP A 40 4.81 4.47 8.85
C ASP A 40 4.76 4.36 10.38
N PRO A 41 4.97 3.14 10.95
CA PRO A 41 4.92 2.95 12.40
C PRO A 41 6.04 3.68 13.15
N GLY A 42 7.08 4.16 12.46
CA GLY A 42 8.21 4.85 13.07
C GLY A 42 8.09 6.37 13.10
N ASP A 43 7.01 6.94 12.55
CA ASP A 43 6.77 8.39 12.43
C ASP A 43 7.97 9.18 11.85
N LYS A 44 8.60 8.60 10.82
CA LYS A 44 9.80 9.13 10.18
C LYS A 44 9.48 9.95 8.94
N ALA A 45 8.29 9.79 8.38
CA ALA A 45 7.89 10.47 7.16
C ALA A 45 7.79 11.99 7.39
N ARG A 46 8.38 12.75 6.46
CA ARG A 46 8.31 14.22 6.40
C ARG A 46 7.99 14.59 4.96
N PHE A 47 6.91 15.35 4.76
CA PHE A 47 6.37 15.66 3.43
C PHE A 47 6.26 17.16 3.14
N ASP A 48 6.40 18.02 4.14
CA ASP A 48 6.43 19.46 3.97
C ASP A 48 7.86 20.02 4.08
N VAL A 49 8.02 21.29 3.70
CA VAL A 49 9.30 22.01 3.73
C VAL A 49 9.34 22.94 4.94
N GLU A 50 10.33 22.73 5.80
CA GLU A 50 10.56 23.55 6.99
C GLU A 50 10.64 25.05 6.67
N GLY A 51 9.99 25.87 7.49
CA GLY A 51 9.98 27.33 7.36
C GLY A 51 8.96 27.91 6.35
N LYS A 52 8.26 27.06 5.58
CA LYS A 52 7.13 27.50 4.74
C LYS A 52 5.84 27.70 5.54
N ASP A 53 4.90 28.45 4.97
CA ASP A 53 3.65 28.81 5.66
C ASP A 53 2.81 27.58 6.03
N SER A 54 2.76 26.57 5.15
CA SER A 54 2.07 25.30 5.43
C SER A 54 2.67 24.53 6.60
N ALA A 55 4.00 24.57 6.77
CA ALA A 55 4.70 23.96 7.89
C ALA A 55 4.35 24.70 9.18
N LYS A 56 4.41 26.04 9.17
CA LYS A 56 4.02 26.88 10.31
C LYS A 56 2.57 26.65 10.73
N PHE A 57 1.63 26.57 9.78
CA PHE A 57 0.22 26.28 10.09
C PHE A 57 0.05 24.90 10.73
N SER A 58 0.75 23.89 10.22
CA SER A 58 0.70 22.54 10.76
C SER A 58 1.34 22.45 12.15
N GLU A 59 2.45 23.15 12.40
CA GLU A 59 3.13 23.21 13.70
C GLU A 59 2.28 23.86 14.81
N LEU A 60 1.35 24.75 14.45
CA LEU A 60 0.36 25.30 15.37
C LEU A 60 -0.71 24.27 15.79
N GLY A 61 -0.70 23.08 15.19
CA GLY A 61 -1.73 22.06 15.38
C GLY A 61 -3.00 22.32 14.56
N ALA A 62 -2.93 23.15 13.50
CA ALA A 62 -4.06 23.37 12.61
C ALA A 62 -4.16 22.26 11.54
N GLU A 63 -5.39 21.90 11.20
CA GLU A 63 -5.68 21.14 9.99
C GLU A 63 -5.38 22.03 8.77
N THR A 64 -4.39 21.63 7.96
CA THR A 64 -3.84 22.49 6.91
C THR A 64 -4.11 21.91 5.53
N VAL A 65 -4.76 22.68 4.67
CA VAL A 65 -5.02 22.32 3.27
C VAL A 65 -4.33 23.32 2.35
N VAL A 66 -3.50 22.82 1.44
CA VAL A 66 -2.82 23.62 0.41
C VAL A 66 -3.39 23.26 -0.95
N MET A 67 -4.00 24.22 -1.62
CA MET A 67 -4.58 24.06 -2.96
C MET A 67 -3.65 24.63 -4.03
N SER A 68 -3.55 23.95 -5.16
CA SER A 68 -2.80 24.38 -6.34
C SER A 68 -3.58 23.99 -7.60
N PRO A 69 -3.31 24.61 -8.77
CA PRO A 69 -4.03 24.28 -10.01
C PRO A 69 -3.98 22.81 -10.41
N THR A 70 -2.97 22.05 -9.96
CA THR A 70 -2.74 20.64 -10.33
C THR A 70 -2.80 19.66 -9.17
N ARG A 71 -2.89 20.13 -7.91
CA ARG A 71 -2.88 19.24 -6.74
C ARG A 71 -3.46 19.91 -5.50
N THR A 72 -3.92 19.07 -4.58
CA THR A 72 -4.28 19.46 -3.21
C THR A 72 -3.46 18.62 -2.24
N SER A 73 -2.86 19.26 -1.24
CA SER A 73 -2.19 18.61 -0.13
C SER A 73 -2.98 18.84 1.16
N TYR A 74 -3.07 17.81 1.99
CA TYR A 74 -3.76 17.87 3.29
C TYR A 74 -2.84 17.34 4.38
N PHE A 75 -2.63 18.15 5.41
CA PHE A 75 -1.86 17.82 6.61
C PHE A 75 -2.83 17.78 7.79
N SER A 76 -3.03 16.58 8.33
CA SER A 76 -3.90 16.30 9.48
C SER A 76 -3.08 16.10 10.74
N GLN A 77 -3.56 16.64 11.86
CA GLN A 77 -3.01 16.39 13.20
C GLN A 77 -3.63 15.16 13.87
N ARG A 78 -4.72 14.64 13.29
CA ARG A 78 -5.44 13.48 13.80
C ARG A 78 -4.76 12.18 13.36
N CYS A 79 -4.61 11.25 14.30
CA CYS A 79 -4.32 9.86 14.01
C CYS A 79 -5.61 9.17 13.52
N MET A 80 -5.68 8.87 12.22
CA MET A 80 -6.85 8.25 11.61
C MET A 80 -6.72 6.73 11.52
N GLN A 81 -7.81 6.02 11.77
CA GLN A 81 -7.93 4.60 11.43
C GLN A 81 -8.14 4.42 9.91
N ILE A 82 -7.87 3.22 9.40
CA ILE A 82 -7.91 2.95 7.94
C ILE A 82 -9.27 3.26 7.31
N ASP A 83 -10.35 3.01 8.03
CA ASP A 83 -11.73 3.27 7.66
C ASP A 83 -12.06 4.77 7.60
N GLU A 84 -11.44 5.58 8.45
CA GLU A 84 -11.50 7.04 8.34
C GLU A 84 -10.74 7.55 7.12
N VAL A 85 -9.54 7.00 6.86
CA VAL A 85 -8.73 7.32 5.67
C VAL A 85 -9.48 6.95 4.38
N VAL A 86 -10.13 5.78 4.35
CA VAL A 86 -10.97 5.34 3.21
C VAL A 86 -12.11 6.32 2.95
N ARG A 87 -12.77 6.82 4.00
CA ARG A 87 -13.83 7.85 3.87
C ARG A 87 -13.27 9.17 3.36
N MET A 88 -12.12 9.59 3.87
CA MET A 88 -11.42 10.81 3.46
C MET A 88 -11.01 10.78 1.98
N LEU A 89 -10.50 9.64 1.49
CA LEU A 89 -10.10 9.46 0.09
C LEU A 89 -11.28 9.54 -0.89
N GLY A 90 -12.52 9.36 -0.41
CA GLY A 90 -13.71 9.45 -1.23
C GLY A 90 -13.82 8.31 -2.24
N GLU A 91 -13.87 8.64 -3.53
CA GLU A 91 -14.07 7.66 -4.58
C GLU A 91 -12.76 7.14 -5.19
N PHE A 92 -12.57 5.83 -5.12
CA PHE A 92 -11.49 5.09 -5.78
C PHE A 92 -12.01 3.74 -6.28
N ASP A 93 -11.28 3.12 -7.20
CA ASP A 93 -11.56 1.78 -7.70
C ASP A 93 -10.62 0.73 -7.07
N ILE A 94 -9.42 1.15 -6.69
CA ILE A 94 -8.47 0.29 -5.99
C ILE A 94 -7.64 1.05 -4.96
N LEU A 95 -7.48 0.46 -3.78
CA LEU A 95 -6.65 0.94 -2.68
C LEU A 95 -5.54 -0.07 -2.38
N LEU A 96 -4.30 0.37 -2.51
CA LEU A 96 -3.10 -0.40 -2.18
C LEU A 96 -2.59 0.02 -0.80
N VAL A 97 -2.54 -0.91 0.15
CA VAL A 97 -2.12 -0.63 1.53
C VAL A 97 -0.72 -1.20 1.78
N GLU A 98 0.29 -0.35 1.96
CA GLU A 98 1.62 -0.77 2.41
C GLU A 98 1.67 -0.78 3.95
N GLY A 99 1.77 -1.96 4.55
CA GLY A 99 1.87 -2.15 6.00
C GLY A 99 0.57 -2.63 6.65
N LEU A 100 0.30 -2.15 7.88
CA LEU A 100 -0.87 -2.52 8.69
C LEU A 100 -1.11 -4.03 8.75
N LYS A 101 -0.09 -4.79 9.21
CA LYS A 101 -0.05 -6.26 9.17
C LYS A 101 -1.23 -6.96 9.84
N THR A 102 -1.90 -6.31 10.79
CA THR A 102 -3.02 -6.86 11.56
C THR A 102 -4.39 -6.62 10.92
N LEU A 103 -4.48 -5.81 9.86
CA LEU A 103 -5.76 -5.61 9.17
C LEU A 103 -6.18 -6.89 8.43
N PRO A 104 -7.46 -7.32 8.57
CA PRO A 104 -8.02 -8.50 7.90
C PRO A 104 -8.37 -8.15 6.44
N LEU A 105 -7.32 -7.87 5.66
CA LEU A 105 -7.36 -7.59 4.24
C LEU A 105 -6.60 -8.70 3.51
N PRO A 106 -7.06 -9.10 2.30
CA PRO A 106 -6.26 -9.96 1.44
C PRO A 106 -4.88 -9.34 1.23
N ARG A 107 -3.83 -10.16 1.30
CA ARG A 107 -2.47 -9.64 1.43
C ARG A 107 -1.45 -10.41 0.61
N ILE A 108 -0.54 -9.63 0.03
CA ILE A 108 0.65 -10.12 -0.64
C ILE A 108 1.86 -9.83 0.23
N SER A 109 2.57 -10.87 0.66
CA SER A 109 3.85 -10.70 1.37
C SER A 109 5.03 -10.85 0.41
N LEU A 110 5.95 -9.90 0.50
CA LEU A 110 7.12 -9.83 -0.33
C LEU A 110 8.36 -10.23 0.44
N PHE A 111 9.15 -11.11 -0.17
CA PHE A 111 10.42 -11.55 0.38
C PHE A 111 11.52 -11.51 -0.68
N ARG A 112 12.75 -11.27 -0.20
CA ARG A 112 13.97 -11.44 -0.99
C ARG A 112 14.89 -12.39 -0.24
N ASP A 113 15.45 -13.33 -0.98
CA ASP A 113 16.51 -14.28 -0.55
C ASP A 113 16.11 -15.27 0.55
N ARG A 114 15.14 -14.94 1.41
CA ARG A 114 14.57 -15.82 2.43
C ARG A 114 13.13 -15.43 2.76
N ILE A 115 12.30 -16.44 3.01
CA ILE A 115 10.96 -16.25 3.58
C ILE A 115 11.09 -15.96 5.08
N ASP A 116 10.34 -14.99 5.57
CA ASP A 116 10.18 -14.74 7.01
C ASP A 116 8.85 -15.36 7.48
N PRO A 117 8.88 -16.47 8.24
CA PRO A 117 7.68 -17.17 8.68
C PRO A 117 6.70 -16.31 9.47
N ALA A 118 7.16 -15.22 10.10
CA ALA A 118 6.31 -14.32 10.87
C ALA A 118 5.22 -13.65 10.00
N TYR A 119 5.39 -13.64 8.68
CA TYR A 119 4.46 -13.04 7.74
C TYR A 119 3.43 -14.03 7.16
N LEU A 120 3.69 -15.33 7.23
CA LEU A 120 2.86 -16.36 6.61
C LEU A 120 1.41 -16.41 7.14
N PRO A 121 1.14 -16.27 8.46
CA PRO A 121 -0.22 -16.39 8.99
C PRO A 121 -1.24 -15.37 8.46
N PHE A 122 -0.75 -14.29 7.84
CA PHE A 122 -1.57 -13.20 7.32
C PHE A 122 -1.39 -12.99 5.82
N SER A 123 -0.76 -13.93 5.11
CA SER A 123 -0.47 -13.83 3.68
C SER A 123 -1.38 -14.74 2.86
N ASP A 124 -2.08 -14.16 1.89
CA ASP A 124 -2.89 -14.89 0.91
C ASP A 124 -2.10 -15.24 -0.35
N ALA A 125 -1.06 -14.45 -0.63
CA ALA A 125 -0.10 -14.71 -1.69
C ALA A 125 1.31 -14.26 -1.28
N ILE A 126 2.32 -14.86 -1.91
CA ILE A 126 3.73 -14.50 -1.75
C ILE A 126 4.29 -14.03 -3.09
N ALA A 127 5.07 -12.95 -3.06
CA ALA A 127 5.89 -12.52 -4.19
C ALA A 127 7.37 -12.55 -3.78
N SER A 128 8.20 -13.31 -4.51
CA SER A 128 9.62 -13.46 -4.14
C SER A 128 10.54 -13.68 -5.34
N ASN A 129 11.86 -13.54 -5.15
CA ASN A 129 12.88 -13.94 -6.12
C ASN A 129 13.34 -15.39 -5.94
N LEU A 130 12.69 -16.14 -5.05
CA LEU A 130 13.01 -17.54 -4.80
C LEU A 130 12.30 -18.41 -5.84
N SER A 131 12.93 -19.52 -6.21
CA SER A 131 12.36 -20.50 -7.13
C SER A 131 12.44 -21.90 -6.53
N GLY A 132 11.55 -22.78 -6.99
CA GLY A 132 11.55 -24.21 -6.63
C GLY A 132 10.50 -24.62 -5.59
N GLU A 133 10.47 -25.93 -5.33
CA GLU A 133 9.44 -26.64 -4.54
C GLU A 133 9.30 -26.17 -3.08
N GLN A 134 10.26 -25.39 -2.57
CA GLN A 134 10.18 -24.84 -1.21
C GLN A 134 9.08 -23.78 -1.08
N MET A 135 8.71 -23.08 -2.17
CA MET A 135 7.69 -22.03 -2.14
C MET A 135 6.27 -22.56 -1.92
N ASP A 136 5.94 -23.70 -2.52
CA ASP A 136 4.60 -24.31 -2.43
C ASP A 136 4.28 -24.81 -1.02
N LYS A 137 5.30 -25.00 -0.18
CA LYS A 137 5.14 -25.33 1.25
C LYS A 137 4.64 -24.15 2.08
N PHE A 138 4.86 -22.90 1.64
CA PHE A 138 4.59 -21.70 2.43
C PHE A 138 3.28 -20.99 2.03
N CYS A 139 2.93 -21.00 0.75
CA CYS A 139 1.67 -20.45 0.27
C CYS A 139 1.25 -21.15 -1.03
N ARG A 140 -0.06 -21.27 -1.26
CA ARG A 140 -0.61 -21.84 -2.49
C ARG A 140 -0.47 -20.91 -3.71
N VAL A 141 -0.27 -19.61 -3.47
CA VAL A 141 -0.14 -18.62 -4.52
C VAL A 141 1.22 -17.93 -4.39
N ASN A 142 2.12 -18.24 -5.33
CA ASN A 142 3.46 -17.69 -5.39
C ASN A 142 3.67 -16.98 -6.72
N PHE A 143 4.25 -15.79 -6.67
CA PHE A 143 4.62 -14.99 -7.83
C PHE A 143 6.12 -14.74 -7.85
N ASP A 144 6.68 -14.65 -9.06
CA ASP A 144 7.95 -13.94 -9.24
C ASP A 144 7.76 -12.48 -8.81
N ILE A 145 8.69 -11.94 -8.02
CA ILE A 145 8.62 -10.57 -7.52
C ILE A 145 8.61 -9.50 -8.64
N ASN A 146 9.00 -9.88 -9.86
CA ASN A 146 8.98 -9.03 -11.04
C ASN A 146 7.70 -9.18 -11.88
N ASP A 147 6.84 -10.16 -11.60
CA ASP A 147 5.58 -10.38 -12.31
C ASP A 147 4.47 -9.44 -11.82
N ALA A 148 4.68 -8.14 -12.01
CA ALA A 148 3.69 -7.14 -11.62
C ALA A 148 2.37 -7.31 -12.39
N ALA A 149 2.40 -7.88 -13.60
CA ALA A 149 1.20 -8.11 -14.42
C ALA A 149 0.34 -9.24 -13.84
N GLY A 150 0.92 -10.43 -13.61
CA GLY A 150 0.21 -11.55 -13.00
C GLY A 150 -0.29 -11.23 -11.59
N ILE A 151 0.51 -10.50 -10.81
CA ILE A 151 0.07 -10.00 -9.50
C ILE A 151 -1.11 -9.04 -9.63
N SER A 152 -1.11 -8.12 -10.61
CA SER A 152 -2.22 -7.19 -10.84
C SER A 152 -3.52 -7.93 -11.20
N GLU A 153 -3.45 -8.94 -12.05
CA GLU A 153 -4.60 -9.78 -12.39
C GLU A 153 -5.15 -10.55 -11.18
N TRP A 154 -4.26 -11.08 -10.34
CA TRP A 154 -4.64 -11.75 -9.12
C TRP A 154 -5.33 -10.80 -8.14
N ILE A 155 -4.82 -9.57 -7.99
CA ILE A 155 -5.43 -8.54 -7.14
C ILE A 155 -6.86 -8.23 -7.60
N LEU A 156 -7.10 -8.05 -8.90
CA LEU A 156 -8.44 -7.74 -9.41
C LEU A 156 -9.48 -8.86 -9.14
N LYS A 157 -9.02 -10.10 -8.92
CA LYS A 157 -9.85 -11.27 -8.61
C LYS A 157 -10.03 -11.49 -7.10
N ASN A 158 -9.04 -11.15 -6.29
CA ASN A 158 -8.95 -11.57 -4.88
C ASN A 158 -9.00 -10.42 -3.86
N ALA A 159 -8.86 -9.16 -4.29
CA ALA A 159 -8.96 -8.01 -3.40
C ALA A 159 -10.36 -7.90 -2.76
N LYS A 160 -10.40 -7.40 -1.53
CA LYS A 160 -11.65 -7.25 -0.77
C LYS A 160 -12.47 -6.11 -1.36
N LYS A 161 -13.76 -6.35 -1.58
CA LYS A 161 -14.72 -5.28 -1.91
C LYS A 161 -15.08 -4.52 -0.64
N MET A 162 -15.01 -3.18 -0.70
CA MET A 162 -15.50 -2.26 0.32
C MET A 162 -16.69 -1.45 -0.18
#